data_AF-A0A7C8ZRS8-F1
#
_entry.id   AF-A0A7C8ZRS8-F1
#
_cell.length_a   1.000
_cell.length_b   1.000
_cell.length_c   1.000
_cell.angle_alpha   90.00
_cell.angle_beta   90.00
_cell.angle_gamma   90.00
#
_symmetry.space_group_name_H-M   'P 1'
#
loop_
_entity.id
_entity.type
_entity.pdbx_description
1 polymer ?
#
loop_
_entity_poly.entity_id
_entity_poly.type
_entity_poly.pdbx_seq_one_letter_code
_entity_poly.pdbx_strand_id
1 'polypeptide(L)'
;SNHIFAVELDTVQNVVFGDIDGNHVGIDVNGLRSIESASAAYYPDEKGAKRSLDLTSKKPMQVWIDYNGEGMIVNVTIAPLRQPKPNKPLLSTRVNLSAVFLDSMYIGFSSSTGLTANEHYILGWS
;
A
#
# COMPACT_ATOMS: atom_id res chain seq x y z
N SER A 1 9.80 -16.54 10.56
CA SER A 1 8.85 -15.88 9.65
C SER A 1 7.67 -15.40 10.49
N ASN A 2 7.14 -14.21 10.24
CA ASN A 2 5.95 -13.72 10.93
C ASN A 2 4.64 -14.13 10.23
N HIS A 3 4.74 -14.73 9.04
CA HIS A 3 3.63 -15.14 8.20
C HIS A 3 2.63 -14.00 7.94
N ILE A 4 3.18 -12.82 7.66
CA ILE A 4 2.39 -11.61 7.37
C ILE A 4 2.84 -10.99 6.05
N PHE A 5 1.84 -10.57 5.29
CA PHE A 5 1.97 -9.70 4.14
C PHE A 5 1.08 -8.49 4.40
N ALA A 6 1.60 -7.29 4.16
CA ALA A 6 0.81 -6.08 4.25
C ALA A 6 1.14 -5.12 3.10
N VAL A 7 0.15 -4.30 2.77
CA VAL A 7 0.37 -3.08 1.99
C VAL A 7 0.14 -1.93 2.97
N GLU A 8 1.18 -1.15 3.23
CA GLU A 8 1.13 -0.04 4.16
C GLU A 8 0.82 1.28 3.45
N LEU A 9 0.14 2.17 4.17
CA LEU A 9 -0.02 3.58 3.83
C LEU A 9 0.61 4.36 4.97
N ASP A 10 1.91 4.63 4.88
CA ASP A 10 2.64 5.26 5.97
C ASP A 10 2.66 6.78 5.82
N THR A 11 2.33 7.44 6.93
CA THR A 11 2.19 8.89 7.06
C THR A 11 3.26 9.51 7.95
N VAL A 12 4.24 8.72 8.40
CA VAL A 12 5.32 9.16 9.26
C VAL A 12 6.61 8.49 8.84
N GLN A 13 7.70 9.24 8.68
CA GLN A 13 8.98 8.64 8.33
C GLN A 13 9.69 8.04 9.56
N ASN A 14 9.96 6.75 9.52
CA ASN A 14 10.81 6.04 10.46
C ASN A 14 12.10 5.51 9.81
N VAL A 15 13.18 6.25 9.99
CA VAL A 15 14.50 5.93 9.42
C VAL A 15 15.09 4.59 9.88
N VAL A 16 14.65 4.07 11.04
CA VAL A 16 15.13 2.77 11.55
C VAL A 16 14.60 1.62 10.71
N PHE A 17 13.39 1.75 10.15
CA PHE A 17 12.79 0.75 9.26
C PHE A 17 13.14 0.97 7.79
N GLY A 18 13.60 2.17 7.44
CA GLY A 18 14.10 2.50 6.09
C GLY A 18 13.09 3.24 5.24
N ASP A 19 12.09 3.87 5.87
CA ASP A 19 11.06 4.65 5.22
C ASP A 19 11.66 5.76 4.35
N ILE A 20 11.20 5.80 3.11
CA ILE A 20 11.73 6.71 2.09
C ILE A 20 11.31 8.17 2.33
N ASP A 21 10.13 8.38 2.90
CA ASP A 21 9.56 9.66 3.30
C ASP A 21 8.37 9.43 4.27
N GLY A 22 7.72 10.49 4.73
CA GLY A 22 6.54 10.42 5.61
C GLY A 22 5.19 10.39 4.87
N ASN A 23 5.16 9.97 3.61
CA ASN A 23 3.96 9.93 2.79
C ASN A 23 4.15 8.87 1.67
N HIS A 24 4.22 7.60 2.07
CA HIS A 24 4.54 6.52 1.15
C HIS A 24 3.57 5.34 1.24
N VAL A 25 3.56 4.56 0.17
CA VAL A 25 2.91 3.24 0.12
C VAL A 25 4.01 2.20 0.04
N GLY A 26 3.87 1.11 0.79
CA GLY A 26 4.87 0.07 0.91
C GLY A 26 4.29 -1.34 0.80
N ILE A 27 5.14 -2.30 0.45
CA ILE A 27 4.83 -3.74 0.47
C ILE A 27 5.71 -4.39 1.53
N ASP A 28 5.07 -4.92 2.57
CA ASP A 28 5.72 -5.55 3.71
C ASP A 28 5.58 -7.07 3.64
N VAL A 29 6.71 -7.75 3.86
CA VAL A 29 6.76 -9.20 3.95
C VAL A 29 7.52 -9.58 5.22
N ASN A 30 6.81 -10.20 6.16
CA ASN A 30 7.35 -10.69 7.43
C ASN A 30 8.01 -9.64 8.35
N GLY A 31 7.83 -8.34 8.10
CA GLY A 31 8.36 -7.27 8.95
C GLY A 31 8.02 -5.88 8.40
N LEU A 32 8.38 -4.84 9.16
CA LEU A 32 8.07 -3.43 8.89
C LEU A 32 9.00 -2.76 7.86
N ARG A 33 10.04 -3.45 7.40
CA ARG A 33 10.87 -2.92 6.32
C ARG A 33 10.24 -3.35 5.01
N SER A 34 9.60 -2.40 4.35
CA SER A 34 9.09 -2.55 2.99
C SER A 34 10.12 -3.16 2.05
N ILE A 35 9.74 -4.20 1.31
CA ILE A 35 10.55 -4.79 0.24
C ILE A 35 10.51 -3.95 -1.04
N GLU A 36 9.47 -3.13 -1.18
CA GLU A 36 9.28 -2.13 -2.22
C GLU A 36 8.43 -1.00 -1.64
N SER A 37 8.79 0.26 -1.93
CA SER A 37 8.00 1.42 -1.51
C SER A 37 8.13 2.58 -2.49
N ALA A 38 7.13 3.44 -2.51
CA ALA A 38 7.13 4.67 -3.29
C ALA A 38 6.31 5.77 -2.62
N SER A 39 6.76 7.02 -2.76
CA SER A 39 5.97 8.18 -2.31
C SER A 39 4.58 8.11 -2.93
N ALA A 40 3.56 8.34 -2.11
CA ALA A 40 2.16 8.17 -2.47
C ALA A 40 1.79 9.03 -3.68
N ALA A 41 1.31 8.38 -4.73
CA ALA A 41 0.99 9.00 -5.99
C ALA A 41 0.16 8.08 -6.87
N TYR A 42 -0.42 8.64 -7.92
CA TYR A 42 -1.22 7.91 -8.91
C TYR A 42 -0.96 8.40 -10.34
N TYR A 43 -1.36 7.58 -11.30
CA TYR A 43 -1.29 7.87 -12.72
C TYR A 43 -2.72 8.03 -13.26
N PRO A 44 -3.21 9.26 -13.52
CA PRO A 44 -4.62 9.47 -13.89
C PRO A 44 -4.98 8.85 -15.24
N ASP A 45 -4.03 8.70 -16.14
CA ASP A 45 -4.16 8.05 -17.45
C ASP A 45 -2.80 7.50 -17.90
N GLU A 46 -2.77 6.68 -18.96
CA GLU A 46 -1.54 6.02 -19.44
C GLU A 46 -0.45 6.98 -19.92
N LYS A 47 -0.84 8.16 -20.40
CA LYS A 47 0.07 9.22 -20.86
C LYS A 47 0.30 10.28 -19.78
N GLY A 48 -0.38 10.14 -18.65
CA GLY A 48 -0.50 11.13 -17.61
C GLY A 48 0.75 11.16 -16.75
N ALA A 49 1.15 12.38 -16.37
CA ALA A 49 2.20 12.55 -15.38
C ALA A 49 1.78 11.95 -14.03
N LYS A 50 2.75 11.35 -13.33
CA LYS A 50 2.60 10.93 -11.93
C LYS A 50 2.09 12.13 -11.11
N ARG A 51 0.96 11.97 -10.43
CA ARG A 51 0.38 12.98 -9.55
C ARG A 51 0.59 12.57 -8.10
N SER A 52 1.21 13.44 -7.32
CA SER A 52 1.39 13.24 -5.88
C SER A 52 0.04 13.11 -5.18
N LEU A 53 -0.03 12.24 -4.17
CA LEU A 53 -1.13 12.12 -3.23
C LEU A 53 -0.61 12.37 -1.83
N ASP A 54 -1.33 13.20 -1.08
CA ASP A 54 -1.07 13.42 0.33
C ASP A 54 -2.03 12.57 1.15
N LEU A 55 -1.50 11.50 1.75
CA LEU A 55 -2.24 10.54 2.56
C LEU A 55 -2.91 11.20 3.78
N THR A 56 -2.42 12.35 4.22
CA THR A 56 -2.98 13.13 5.34
C THR A 56 -3.93 14.24 4.90
N SER A 57 -4.25 14.33 3.60
CA SER A 57 -5.10 15.40 3.04
C SER A 57 -6.55 15.40 3.51
N LYS A 58 -6.96 14.40 4.31
CA LYS A 58 -8.34 14.16 4.79
C LYS A 58 -9.36 13.92 3.67
N LYS A 59 -8.88 13.72 2.44
CA LYS A 59 -9.72 13.38 1.29
C LYS A 59 -9.77 11.86 1.16
N PRO A 60 -10.96 11.27 0.97
CA PRO A 60 -11.07 9.84 0.74
C PRO A 60 -10.23 9.39 -0.47
N MET A 61 -9.58 8.25 -0.31
CA MET A 61 -8.79 7.58 -1.35
C MET A 61 -9.29 6.15 -1.51
N GLN A 62 -8.93 5.54 -2.63
CA GLN A 62 -9.19 4.14 -2.91
C GLN A 62 -7.87 3.44 -3.24
N VAL A 63 -7.69 2.26 -2.67
CA VAL A 63 -6.53 1.40 -2.88
C VAL A 63 -7.01 0.09 -3.49
N TRP A 64 -6.27 -0.41 -4.47
CA TRP A 64 -6.45 -1.72 -5.08
C TRP A 64 -5.18 -2.53 -4.87
N ILE A 65 -5.34 -3.76 -4.42
CA ILE A 65 -4.26 -4.73 -4.23
C ILE A 65 -4.62 -5.94 -5.07
N ASP A 66 -3.90 -6.14 -6.18
CA ASP A 66 -4.12 -7.29 -7.06
C ASP A 66 -2.92 -8.23 -6.97
N TYR A 67 -3.20 -9.52 -6.87
CA TYR A 67 -2.18 -10.55 -6.92
C TYR A 67 -2.39 -11.47 -8.13
N ASN A 68 -1.40 -11.54 -9.01
CA ASN A 68 -1.33 -12.55 -10.07
C ASN A 68 -0.51 -13.75 -9.55
N GLY A 69 -1.18 -14.87 -9.31
CA GLY A 69 -0.54 -16.09 -8.79
C GLY A 69 0.42 -16.80 -9.75
N GLU A 70 0.21 -16.69 -11.07
CA GLU A 70 1.10 -17.30 -12.07
C GLU A 70 2.43 -16.53 -12.17
N GLY A 71 2.32 -15.20 -12.25
CA GLY A 71 3.49 -14.32 -12.27
C GLY A 71 4.13 -14.11 -10.90
N MET A 72 3.41 -14.44 -9.82
CA MET A 72 3.69 -14.06 -8.43
C MET A 72 3.89 -12.54 -8.32
N ILE A 73 2.99 -11.74 -8.89
CA ILE A 73 3.12 -10.28 -8.93
C ILE A 73 2.03 -9.66 -8.06
N VAL A 74 2.44 -8.82 -7.12
CA VAL A 74 1.56 -7.91 -6.38
C VAL A 74 1.59 -6.55 -7.07
N ASN A 75 0.42 -6.06 -7.46
CA ASN A 75 0.23 -4.69 -7.91
C ASN A 75 -0.52 -3.90 -6.84
N VAL A 76 0.03 -2.75 -6.46
CA VAL A 76 -0.64 -1.80 -5.57
C VAL A 76 -0.95 -0.54 -6.35
N THR A 77 -2.23 -0.18 -6.41
CA THR A 77 -2.71 1.03 -7.06
C THR A 77 -3.44 1.88 -6.05
N ILE A 78 -3.25 3.19 -6.06
CA ILE A 78 -3.96 4.15 -5.21
C ILE A 78 -4.44 5.31 -6.07
N ALA A 79 -5.58 5.90 -5.73
CA ALA A 79 -6.11 7.13 -6.35
C ALA A 79 -7.09 7.85 -5.40
N PRO A 80 -7.43 9.13 -5.63
CA PRO A 80 -8.55 9.77 -4.96
C PRO A 80 -9.85 8.98 -5.17
N LEU A 81 -10.73 8.97 -4.17
CA LEU A 81 -12.04 8.32 -4.29
C LEU A 81 -12.82 8.90 -5.49
N ARG A 82 -13.56 8.03 -6.19
CA ARG A 82 -14.34 8.32 -7.42
C ARG A 82 -13.49 8.54 -8.69
N GLN A 83 -12.17 8.38 -8.63
CA GLN A 83 -11.38 8.16 -9.84
C GLN A 83 -11.51 6.70 -10.28
N PRO A 84 -11.56 6.41 -11.59
CA PRO A 84 -11.39 5.05 -12.07
C PRO A 84 -10.02 4.51 -11.61
N LYS A 85 -9.92 3.19 -11.42
CA LYS A 85 -8.65 2.55 -11.11
C LYS A 85 -7.61 2.90 -12.19
N PRO A 86 -6.47 3.52 -11.83
CA PRO A 86 -5.36 3.73 -12.75
C PRO A 86 -4.92 2.43 -13.46
N ASN A 87 -4.66 2.50 -14.76
CA ASN A 87 -4.09 1.36 -15.51
C ASN A 87 -2.67 1.02 -15.05
N LYS A 88 -1.91 2.04 -14.65
CA LYS A 88 -0.54 1.88 -14.15
C LYS A 88 -0.55 1.84 -12.62
N PRO A 89 -0.09 0.74 -12.01
CA PRO A 89 0.01 0.66 -10.56
C PRO A 89 1.11 1.59 -10.02
N LEU A 90 0.99 1.95 -8.75
CA LEU A 90 2.06 2.66 -8.04
C LEU A 90 3.26 1.73 -7.80
N LEU A 91 2.98 0.51 -7.31
CA LEU A 91 3.97 -0.54 -7.05
C LEU A 91 3.61 -1.81 -7.83
N SER A 92 4.64 -2.50 -8.33
CA SER A 92 4.50 -3.78 -9.02
C SER A 92 5.71 -4.65 -8.67
N THR A 93 5.53 -5.60 -7.76
CA THR A 93 6.64 -6.36 -7.17
C THR A 93 6.39 -7.85 -7.25
N ARG A 94 7.42 -8.62 -7.60
CA ARG A 94 7.35 -10.08 -7.60
C ARG A 94 7.47 -10.60 -6.17
N VAL A 95 6.41 -11.22 -5.65
CA VAL A 95 6.33 -11.78 -4.29
C VAL A 95 5.71 -13.17 -4.35
N ASN A 96 6.45 -14.18 -3.91
CA ASN A 96 5.91 -15.54 -3.77
C ASN A 96 5.10 -15.65 -2.46
N LEU A 97 3.79 -15.38 -2.53
CA LEU A 97 2.93 -15.44 -1.34
C LEU A 97 2.80 -16.86 -0.75
N SER A 98 3.02 -17.92 -1.54
CA SER A 98 3.02 -19.30 -1.02
C SER A 98 4.16 -19.60 -0.05
N ALA A 99 5.23 -18.78 -0.07
CA ALA A 99 6.30 -18.86 0.92
C ALA A 99 6.01 -18.07 2.21
N VAL A 100 4.92 -17.28 2.22
CA VAL A 100 4.53 -16.41 3.34
C VAL A 100 3.29 -16.97 4.03
N PHE A 101 2.25 -17.29 3.25
CA PHE A 101 0.94 -17.71 3.73
C PHE A 101 0.94 -19.15 4.24
N LEU A 102 0.12 -19.37 5.25
CA LEU A 102 -0.26 -20.70 5.72
C LEU A 102 -1.54 -21.15 5.02
N ASP A 103 -1.94 -22.41 5.23
CA ASP A 103 -3.14 -22.98 4.63
C ASP A 103 -4.41 -22.18 4.99
N SER A 104 -4.45 -21.61 6.20
CA SER A 104 -5.53 -20.74 6.69
C SER A 104 -4.96 -19.38 7.08
N MET A 105 -5.56 -18.31 6.55
CA MET A 105 -5.15 -16.93 6.79
C MET A 105 -6.37 -16.06 7.11
N TYR A 106 -6.14 -14.93 7.76
CA TYR A 106 -7.12 -13.86 7.92
C TYR A 106 -6.70 -12.66 7.07
N ILE A 107 -7.68 -11.94 6.54
CA ILE A 107 -7.49 -10.67 5.84
C ILE A 107 -8.27 -9.58 6.57
N GLY A 108 -7.70 -8.38 6.65
CA GLY A 108 -8.32 -7.26 7.32
C GLY A 108 -7.45 -6.02 7.25
N PHE A 109 -7.82 -5.02 8.05
CA PHE A 109 -7.13 -3.75 8.15
C PHE A 109 -6.50 -3.61 9.54
N SER A 110 -5.37 -2.91 9.59
CA SER A 110 -4.74 -2.47 10.82
C SER A 110 -4.36 -1.00 10.68
N SER A 111 -4.33 -0.27 11.80
CA SER A 111 -3.87 1.11 11.86
C SER A 111 -3.33 1.40 13.24
N SER A 112 -2.37 2.30 13.34
CA SER A 112 -1.81 2.73 14.61
C SER A 112 -1.56 4.23 14.62
N THR A 113 -1.50 4.80 15.82
CA THR A 113 -1.06 6.18 16.04
C THR A 113 0.24 6.17 16.83
N GLY A 114 1.07 7.19 16.63
CA GLY A 114 2.28 7.42 17.41
C GLY A 114 2.09 8.56 18.41
N LEU A 115 3.08 9.45 18.47
CA LEU A 115 3.02 10.67 19.28
C LEU A 115 1.95 11.66 18.82
N THR A 116 1.48 11.55 17.58
CA THR A 116 0.40 12.34 17.00
C THR A 116 -0.86 11.50 16.85
N ALA A 117 -2.02 12.11 17.11
CA ALA A 117 -3.30 11.47 16.90
C ALA A 117 -3.68 11.52 15.41
N ASN A 118 -3.96 10.35 14.83
CA ASN A 118 -4.54 10.20 13.50
C ASN A 118 -5.81 9.35 13.61
N GLU A 119 -6.81 9.66 12.80
CA GLU A 119 -8.04 8.87 12.68
C GLU A 119 -8.01 8.11 11.36
N HIS A 120 -8.35 6.82 11.40
CA HIS A 120 -8.31 5.93 10.25
C HIS A 120 -9.70 5.38 9.99
N TYR A 121 -10.28 5.71 8.84
CA TYR A 121 -11.63 5.31 8.47
C TYR A 121 -11.62 4.46 7.20
N ILE A 122 -12.21 3.27 7.29
CA ILE A 122 -12.51 2.44 6.12
C ILE A 122 -13.95 2.76 5.69
N LEU A 123 -14.10 3.42 4.55
CA LEU A 123 -15.41 3.81 4.01
C LEU A 123 -16.09 2.67 3.23
N GLY A 124 -15.34 1.64 2.85
CA GLY A 124 -15.82 0.46 2.13
C GLY A 124 -14.67 -0.49 1.78
N TRP A 125 -14.99 -1.76 1.58
CA TRP A 125 -14.05 -2.81 1.21
C TRP A 125 -14.78 -3.91 0.42
N SER A 126 -14.11 -4.48 -0.58
CA SER A 126 -14.56 -5.57 -1.44
C SER A 126 -13.40 -6.49 -1.78
#